data_AF-A0A918FGL5-F1
#
_entry.id   AF-A0A918FGL5-F1
#
_cell.length_a   1.000
_cell.length_b   1.000
_cell.length_c   1.000
_cell.angle_alpha   90.00
_cell.angle_beta   90.00
_cell.angle_gamma   90.00
#
_symmetry.space_group_name_H-M   'P 1'
#
loop_
_entity.id
_entity.type
_entity.pdbx_description
1 polymer ?
#
loop_
_entity_poly.entity_id
_entity_poly.type
_entity_poly.pdbx_seq_one_letter_code
_entity_poly.pdbx_strand_id
1 'polypeptide(L)'
;MIEAATELFATQPPDEVTVADIAARAEMTSAAVYYHFSSKDQVLAEGMRVFATALREQVQALTEAHRPGADVGPAVTALLAWLGEHRSAATVFFVTSAGMSQEAEALRQESRTELLAELVRLIHKAREDVSDAEAAVIGLGLLALLETAAISQVRGDDVYRSLGHRSFVREVGRLAGRIADPAAG
;
A
#
# COMPACT_ATOMS: atom_id res chain seq x y z
N MET A 1 -10.98 -14.70 10.36
CA MET A 1 -9.66 -14.78 11.03
C MET A 1 -8.67 -13.75 10.51
N ILE A 2 -8.29 -13.76 9.23
CA ILE A 2 -7.27 -12.82 8.68
C ILE A 2 -7.65 -11.35 8.88
N GLU A 3 -8.91 -10.99 8.64
CA GLU A 3 -9.43 -9.64 8.90
C GLU A 3 -9.31 -9.27 10.38
N ALA A 4 -9.78 -10.14 11.28
CA ALA A 4 -9.66 -9.96 12.72
C ALA A 4 -8.20 -9.80 13.20
N ALA A 5 -7.27 -10.59 12.65
CA ALA A 5 -5.84 -10.47 12.94
C ALA A 5 -5.27 -9.15 12.42
N THR A 6 -5.61 -8.77 11.19
CA THR A 6 -5.21 -7.50 10.57
C THR A 6 -5.65 -6.31 11.42
N GLU A 7 -6.88 -6.32 11.94
CA GLU A 7 -7.38 -5.26 12.81
C GLU A 7 -6.64 -5.19 14.16
N LEU A 8 -6.30 -6.34 14.76
CA LEU A 8 -5.49 -6.38 15.98
C LEU A 8 -4.09 -5.81 15.71
N PHE A 9 -3.40 -6.31 14.68
CA PHE A 9 -2.06 -5.83 14.29
C PHE A 9 -2.03 -4.38 13.81
N ALA A 10 -3.15 -3.81 13.39
CA ALA A 10 -3.25 -2.39 13.02
C ALA A 10 -3.35 -1.47 14.24
N THR A 11 -3.76 -1.98 15.40
CA THR A 11 -4.07 -1.19 16.60
C THR A 11 -3.16 -1.49 17.78
N GLN A 12 -2.45 -2.61 17.76
CA GLN A 12 -1.60 -3.07 18.86
C GLN A 12 -0.17 -3.37 18.38
N PRO A 13 0.84 -3.17 19.23
CA PRO A 13 2.17 -3.69 19.00
C PRO A 13 2.14 -5.20 18.72
N PRO A 14 2.86 -5.69 17.71
CA PRO A 14 2.76 -7.09 17.31
C PRO A 14 3.17 -8.10 18.40
N ASP A 15 4.06 -7.71 19.31
CA ASP A 15 4.48 -8.49 20.47
C ASP A 15 3.36 -8.68 21.50
N GLU A 16 2.42 -7.74 21.60
CA GLU A 16 1.24 -7.81 22.48
C GLU A 16 0.10 -8.66 21.92
N VAL A 17 0.04 -8.87 20.59
CA VAL A 17 -0.99 -9.70 19.96
C VAL A 17 -0.70 -11.18 20.16
N THR A 18 -1.68 -11.96 20.64
CA THR A 18 -1.56 -13.43 20.77
C THR A 18 -2.51 -14.18 19.82
N VAL A 19 -2.25 -15.48 19.60
CA VAL A 19 -3.17 -16.36 18.85
C VAL A 19 -4.54 -16.46 19.54
N ALA A 20 -4.58 -16.36 20.87
CA ALA A 20 -5.83 -16.37 21.61
C ALA A 20 -6.65 -15.09 21.36
N ASP A 21 -6.01 -13.93 21.26
CA ASP A 21 -6.68 -12.67 20.92
C ASP A 21 -7.25 -12.71 19.51
N ILE A 22 -6.46 -13.22 18.54
CA ILE A 22 -6.91 -13.42 17.15
C ILE A 22 -8.11 -14.37 17.11
N ALA A 23 -8.06 -15.49 17.83
CA ALA A 23 -9.14 -16.46 17.89
C ALA A 23 -10.40 -15.84 18.49
N ALA A 24 -10.29 -15.17 19.63
CA ALA A 24 -11.41 -14.49 20.29
C ALA A 24 -12.05 -13.44 19.37
N ARG A 25 -11.24 -12.63 18.70
CA ARG A 25 -11.71 -11.58 17.77
C ARG A 25 -12.32 -12.15 16.49
N ALA A 26 -11.91 -13.34 16.08
CA ALA A 26 -12.46 -14.06 14.94
C ALA A 26 -13.65 -14.95 15.30
N GLU A 27 -14.11 -14.98 16.56
CA GLU A 27 -15.13 -15.90 17.07
C GLU A 27 -14.77 -17.38 16.85
N MET A 28 -13.48 -17.70 17.01
CA MET A 28 -12.90 -19.03 16.83
C MET A 28 -12.23 -19.52 18.13
N THR A 29 -11.91 -20.81 18.19
CA THR A 29 -11.00 -21.35 19.21
C THR A 29 -9.55 -21.20 18.76
N SER A 30 -8.60 -21.10 19.70
CA SER A 30 -7.17 -21.09 19.37
C SER A 30 -6.76 -22.35 18.60
N ALA A 31 -7.37 -23.50 18.89
CA ALA A 31 -7.13 -24.75 18.15
C ALA A 31 -7.53 -24.64 16.68
N ALA A 32 -8.64 -23.97 16.36
CA ALA A 32 -9.05 -23.73 14.99
C ALA A 32 -8.09 -22.77 14.26
N VAL A 33 -7.50 -21.79 14.94
CA VAL A 33 -6.45 -20.95 14.35
C VAL A 33 -5.18 -21.78 14.08
N TYR A 34 -4.74 -22.57 15.07
CA TYR A 34 -3.56 -23.44 14.92
C TYR A 34 -3.69 -24.52 13.85
N TYR A 35 -4.92 -24.93 13.51
CA TYR A 35 -5.18 -25.83 12.39
C TYR A 35 -4.76 -25.22 11.05
N HIS A 36 -4.90 -23.90 10.88
CA HIS A 36 -4.57 -23.19 9.65
C HIS A 36 -3.16 -22.58 9.67
N PHE A 37 -2.72 -22.07 10.83
CA PHE A 37 -1.47 -21.33 10.96
C PHE A 37 -0.69 -21.77 12.19
N SER A 38 0.58 -22.08 12.01
CA SER A 38 1.45 -22.55 13.10
C SER A 38 1.86 -21.44 14.07
N SER A 39 1.74 -20.16 13.67
CA SER A 39 2.08 -19.00 14.50
C SER A 39 1.25 -17.77 14.12
N LYS A 40 1.22 -16.76 15.02
CA LYS A 40 0.64 -15.45 14.71
C LYS A 40 1.36 -14.73 13.55
N ASP A 41 2.66 -14.99 13.39
CA ASP A 41 3.47 -14.40 12.32
C ASP A 41 3.06 -14.93 10.95
N GLN A 42 2.66 -16.21 10.86
CA GLN A 42 2.08 -16.76 9.62
C GLN A 42 0.71 -16.15 9.31
N VAL A 43 -0.13 -15.91 10.33
CA VAL A 43 -1.41 -15.21 10.15
C VAL A 43 -1.17 -13.79 9.62
N LEU A 44 -0.18 -13.09 10.17
CA LEU A 44 0.23 -11.76 9.72
C LEU A 44 0.73 -11.77 8.28
N ALA A 45 1.65 -12.68 7.94
CA ALA A 45 2.22 -12.80 6.60
C ALA A 45 1.12 -13.08 5.56
N GLU A 46 0.14 -13.91 5.90
CA GLU A 46 -1.00 -14.16 5.02
C GLU A 46 -1.88 -12.92 4.84
N GLY A 47 -2.17 -12.18 5.92
CA GLY A 47 -2.88 -10.90 5.83
C GLY A 47 -2.15 -9.87 4.95
N MET A 48 -0.82 -9.79 5.07
CA MET A 48 -0.01 -8.96 4.20
C MET A 48 -0.07 -9.43 2.74
N ARG A 49 -0.07 -10.74 2.47
CA ARG A 49 -0.10 -11.29 1.10
C ARG A 49 -1.43 -11.01 0.41
N VAL A 50 -2.53 -11.13 1.15
CA VAL A 50 -3.87 -10.73 0.70
C VAL A 50 -3.90 -9.24 0.35
N PHE A 51 -3.37 -8.38 1.23
CA PHE A 51 -3.33 -6.94 0.97
C PHE A 51 -2.42 -6.56 -0.20
N ALA A 52 -1.23 -7.15 -0.30
CA ALA A 52 -0.29 -6.92 -1.40
C ALA A 52 -0.91 -7.27 -2.76
N THR A 53 -1.63 -8.39 -2.83
CA THR A 53 -2.37 -8.81 -4.01
C THR A 53 -3.44 -7.78 -4.39
N ALA A 54 -4.27 -7.36 -3.43
CA ALA A 54 -5.31 -6.37 -3.66
C ALA A 54 -4.74 -4.99 -4.06
N LEU A 55 -3.62 -4.58 -3.47
CA LEU A 55 -2.93 -3.34 -3.82
C LEU A 55 -2.40 -3.40 -5.26
N ARG A 56 -1.76 -4.49 -5.66
CA ARG A 56 -1.31 -4.68 -7.05
C ARG A 56 -2.48 -4.65 -8.03
N GLU A 57 -3.54 -5.38 -7.75
CA GLU A 57 -4.75 -5.40 -8.58
C GLU A 57 -5.37 -4.00 -8.73
N GLN A 58 -5.39 -3.21 -7.64
CA GLN A 58 -5.87 -1.84 -7.69
C GLN A 58 -5.00 -0.94 -8.57
N VAL A 59 -3.66 -1.05 -8.46
CA VAL A 59 -2.74 -0.28 -9.32
C VAL A 59 -2.90 -0.70 -10.77
N GLN A 60 -2.99 -2.01 -11.04
CA GLN A 60 -3.23 -2.53 -12.38
C GLN A 60 -4.54 -2.00 -12.97
N ALA A 61 -5.64 -2.03 -12.22
CA ALA A 61 -6.93 -1.52 -12.68
C ALA A 61 -6.88 -0.02 -13.00
N LEU A 62 -6.19 0.78 -12.17
CA LEU A 62 -5.97 2.21 -12.43
C LEU A 62 -5.13 2.43 -13.68
N THR A 63 -4.06 1.65 -13.86
CA THR A 63 -3.22 1.68 -15.06
C THR A 63 -3.98 1.28 -16.32
N GLU A 64 -4.84 0.26 -16.25
CA GLU A 64 -5.68 -0.19 -17.36
C GLU A 64 -6.68 0.88 -17.78
N ALA A 65 -7.38 1.49 -16.81
CA ALA A 65 -8.33 2.57 -17.03
C ALA A 65 -7.69 3.91 -17.43
N HIS A 66 -6.37 4.05 -17.27
CA HIS A 66 -5.66 5.29 -17.58
C HIS A 66 -5.73 5.63 -19.06
N ARG A 67 -6.21 6.84 -19.37
CA ARG A 67 -6.29 7.34 -20.74
C ARG A 67 -4.89 7.73 -21.23
N PRO A 68 -4.47 7.35 -22.45
CA PRO A 68 -3.21 7.78 -23.01
C PRO A 68 -3.04 9.31 -22.99
N GLY A 69 -1.86 9.77 -22.59
CA GLY A 69 -1.53 11.20 -22.49
C GLY A 69 -2.24 11.97 -21.37
N ALA A 70 -2.99 11.30 -20.48
CA ALA A 70 -3.62 11.96 -19.34
C ALA A 70 -2.65 12.09 -18.14
N ASP A 71 -2.88 13.12 -17.33
CA ASP A 71 -2.19 13.32 -16.05
C ASP A 71 -2.39 12.12 -15.12
N VAL A 72 -1.29 11.65 -14.49
CA VAL A 72 -1.29 10.53 -13.53
C VAL A 72 -1.82 10.91 -12.14
N GLY A 73 -1.90 12.20 -11.82
CA GLY A 73 -2.31 12.72 -10.51
C GLY A 73 -3.68 12.19 -10.03
N PRO A 74 -4.71 12.13 -10.88
CA PRO A 74 -5.99 11.49 -10.55
C PRO A 74 -5.88 10.00 -10.20
N ALA A 75 -5.04 9.23 -10.90
CA ALA A 75 -4.84 7.81 -10.60
C ALA A 75 -4.17 7.64 -9.22
N VAL A 76 -3.16 8.45 -8.91
CA VAL A 76 -2.51 8.46 -7.59
C VAL A 76 -3.47 8.89 -6.48
N THR A 77 -4.32 9.88 -6.74
CA THR A 77 -5.37 10.34 -5.82
C THR A 77 -6.34 9.20 -5.51
N ALA A 78 -6.80 8.46 -6.53
CA ALA A 78 -7.70 7.33 -6.36
C ALA A 78 -7.06 6.19 -5.57
N LEU A 79 -5.77 5.91 -5.80
CA LEU A 79 -5.03 4.89 -5.05
C LEU A 79 -4.91 5.24 -3.56
N LEU A 80 -4.63 6.51 -3.23
CA LEU A 80 -4.55 6.96 -1.83
C LEU A 80 -5.90 6.95 -1.12
N ALA A 81 -6.98 7.25 -1.84
CA ALA A 81 -8.33 7.11 -1.31
C ALA A 81 -8.63 5.64 -0.97
N TRP A 82 -8.34 4.72 -1.90
CA TRP A 82 -8.49 3.28 -1.69
C TRP A 82 -7.66 2.76 -0.51
N LEU A 83 -6.40 3.22 -0.37
CA LEU A 83 -5.56 2.90 0.79
C LEU A 83 -6.17 3.41 2.12
N GLY A 84 -6.91 4.51 2.08
CA GLY A 84 -7.64 5.04 3.23
C GLY A 84 -8.84 4.19 3.62
N GLU A 85 -9.53 3.62 2.63
CA GLU A 85 -10.61 2.66 2.86
C GLU A 85 -10.08 1.34 3.45
N HIS A 86 -8.86 0.94 3.08
CA HIS A 86 -8.17 -0.26 3.57
C HIS A 86 -7.19 0.03 4.71
N ARG A 87 -7.51 1.02 5.56
CA ARG A 87 -6.59 1.60 6.56
C ARG A 87 -5.92 0.56 7.46
N SER A 88 -6.64 -0.44 7.98
CA SER A 88 -6.06 -1.45 8.87
C SER A 88 -4.99 -2.27 8.16
N ALA A 89 -5.31 -2.79 6.97
CA ALA A 89 -4.36 -3.57 6.17
C ALA A 89 -3.17 -2.73 5.70
N ALA A 90 -3.40 -1.48 5.29
CA ALA A 90 -2.34 -0.54 4.94
C ALA A 90 -1.43 -0.22 6.15
N THR A 91 -2.00 -0.04 7.34
CA THR A 91 -1.23 0.17 8.58
C THR A 91 -0.34 -1.04 8.86
N VAL A 92 -0.88 -2.24 8.72
CA VAL A 92 -0.14 -3.48 8.90
C VAL A 92 1.02 -3.58 7.92
N PHE A 93 0.74 -3.39 6.63
CA PHE A 93 1.72 -3.55 5.56
C PHE A 93 2.86 -2.51 5.61
N PHE A 94 2.51 -1.23 5.79
CA PHE A 94 3.48 -0.13 5.70
C PHE A 94 4.12 0.26 7.03
N VAL A 95 3.53 -0.09 8.17
CA VAL A 95 3.99 0.39 9.49
C VAL A 95 4.28 -0.73 10.46
N THR A 96 3.29 -1.52 10.87
CA THR A 96 3.47 -2.41 12.03
C THR A 96 4.30 -3.65 11.71
N SER A 97 4.25 -4.15 10.48
CA SER A 97 5.06 -5.30 10.05
C SER A 97 6.53 -5.00 9.73
N ALA A 98 6.96 -3.73 9.82
CA ALA A 98 8.32 -3.32 9.50
C ALA A 98 9.33 -3.93 10.50
N GLY A 99 10.34 -4.65 9.99
CA GLY A 99 11.37 -5.28 10.83
C GLY A 99 10.91 -6.49 11.65
N MET A 100 9.67 -6.96 11.48
CA MET A 100 9.12 -8.06 12.27
C MET A 100 9.67 -9.44 11.90
N SER A 101 9.72 -9.76 10.60
CA SER A 101 10.17 -11.07 10.12
C SER A 101 10.81 -10.96 8.74
N GLN A 102 11.64 -11.94 8.41
CA GLN A 102 12.23 -12.05 7.07
C GLN A 102 11.16 -12.27 6.00
N GLU A 103 10.08 -13.00 6.32
CA GLU A 103 8.97 -13.25 5.40
C GLU A 103 8.20 -11.97 5.08
N ALA A 104 7.91 -11.15 6.09
CA ALA A 104 7.25 -9.85 5.89
C ALA A 104 8.11 -8.90 5.04
N GLU A 105 9.43 -8.91 5.26
CA GLU A 105 10.34 -8.09 4.46
C GLU A 105 10.45 -8.58 3.01
N ALA A 106 10.58 -9.89 2.80
CA ALA A 106 10.61 -10.48 1.47
C ALA A 106 9.33 -10.14 0.68
N LEU A 107 8.16 -10.23 1.32
CA LEU A 107 6.89 -9.90 0.70
C LEU A 107 6.79 -8.42 0.32
N ARG A 108 7.32 -7.50 1.15
CA ARG A 108 7.39 -6.07 0.80
C ARG A 108 8.29 -5.84 -0.40
N GLN A 109 9.46 -6.46 -0.45
CA GLN A 109 10.38 -6.31 -1.57
C GLN A 109 9.80 -6.86 -2.89
N GLU A 110 9.11 -8.00 -2.83
CA GLU A 110 8.36 -8.56 -3.96
C GLU A 110 7.27 -7.59 -4.43
N SER A 111 6.41 -7.15 -3.51
CA SER A 111 5.33 -6.20 -3.80
C SER A 111 5.86 -4.89 -4.41
N ARG A 112 6.97 -4.38 -3.89
CA ARG A 112 7.62 -3.15 -4.39
C ARG A 112 8.08 -3.31 -5.84
N THR A 113 8.62 -4.47 -6.19
CA THR A 113 9.05 -4.79 -7.56
C THR A 113 7.85 -4.86 -8.51
N GLU A 114 6.76 -5.50 -8.10
CA GLU A 114 5.53 -5.60 -8.88
C GLU A 114 4.86 -4.23 -9.08
N LEU A 115 4.75 -3.43 -8.01
CA LEU A 115 4.18 -2.07 -8.09
C LEU A 115 5.01 -1.15 -8.97
N LEU A 116 6.35 -1.23 -8.90
CA LEU A 116 7.22 -0.47 -9.79
C LEU A 116 6.94 -0.80 -11.25
N ALA A 117 6.79 -2.08 -11.59
CA ALA A 117 6.49 -2.49 -12.96
C ALA A 117 5.16 -1.91 -13.46
N GLU A 118 4.11 -1.90 -12.63
CA GLU A 118 2.83 -1.28 -13.01
C GLU A 118 2.92 0.24 -13.13
N LEU A 119 3.68 0.91 -12.25
CA LEU A 119 3.90 2.35 -12.34
C LEU A 119 4.68 2.73 -13.60
N VAL A 120 5.66 1.92 -14.01
CA VAL A 120 6.37 2.11 -15.28
C VAL A 120 5.41 1.99 -16.47
N ARG A 121 4.51 1.01 -16.47
CA ARG A 121 3.46 0.90 -17.51
C ARG A 121 2.53 2.10 -17.51
N LEU A 122 2.14 2.61 -16.34
CA LEU A 122 1.35 3.83 -16.22
C LEU A 122 2.06 5.03 -16.85
N ILE A 123 3.37 5.17 -16.63
CA ILE A 123 4.17 6.25 -17.23
C ILE A 123 4.24 6.14 -18.75
N HIS A 124 4.46 4.95 -19.31
CA HIS A 124 4.41 4.76 -20.75
C HIS A 124 3.05 5.09 -21.37
N LYS A 125 1.94 4.88 -20.63
CA LYS A 125 0.62 5.34 -21.09
C LYS A 125 0.46 6.85 -20.97
N ALA A 126 0.98 7.44 -19.91
CA ALA A 126 0.87 8.87 -19.64
C ALA A 126 1.74 9.72 -20.59
N ARG A 127 2.85 9.18 -21.08
CA ARG A 127 3.80 9.88 -21.95
C ARG A 127 4.21 9.04 -23.17
N GLU A 128 3.96 9.59 -24.37
CA GLU A 128 4.20 8.92 -25.64
C GLU A 128 5.71 8.76 -25.96
N ASP A 129 6.53 9.78 -25.69
CA ASP A 129 7.95 9.82 -26.07
C ASP A 129 8.92 9.57 -24.89
N VAL A 130 8.50 8.82 -23.86
CA VAL A 130 9.35 8.51 -22.70
C VAL A 130 10.21 7.27 -22.94
N SER A 131 11.52 7.36 -22.67
CA SER A 131 12.40 6.18 -22.73
C SER A 131 12.16 5.23 -21.56
N ASP A 132 12.46 3.93 -21.73
CA ASP A 132 12.31 2.94 -20.64
C ASP A 132 13.08 3.32 -19.38
N ALA A 133 14.29 3.87 -19.52
CA ALA A 133 15.11 4.29 -18.39
C ALA A 133 14.49 5.48 -17.65
N GLU A 134 13.95 6.45 -18.39
CA GLU A 134 13.26 7.60 -17.80
C GLU A 134 11.95 7.16 -17.13
N ALA A 135 11.16 6.30 -17.78
CA ALA A 135 9.92 5.75 -17.22
C ALA A 135 10.19 4.96 -15.92
N ALA A 136 11.28 4.18 -15.89
CA ALA A 136 11.72 3.46 -14.69
C ALA A 136 12.05 4.40 -13.52
N VAL A 137 12.79 5.48 -13.77
CA VAL A 137 13.16 6.46 -12.73
C VAL A 137 11.94 7.26 -12.26
N ILE A 138 11.06 7.66 -13.17
CA ILE A 138 9.80 8.34 -12.82
C ILE A 138 8.91 7.39 -12.00
N GLY A 139 8.74 6.15 -12.43
CA GLY A 139 7.97 5.12 -11.72
C GLY A 139 8.51 4.88 -10.31
N LEU A 140 9.84 4.84 -10.15
CA LEU A 140 10.50 4.75 -8.84
C LEU A 140 10.21 5.98 -7.96
N GLY A 141 10.21 7.18 -8.54
CA GLY A 141 9.85 8.42 -7.85
C GLY A 141 8.39 8.42 -7.38
N LEU A 142 7.47 7.97 -8.23
CA LEU A 142 6.05 7.81 -7.88
C LEU A 142 5.85 6.76 -6.79
N LEU A 143 6.56 5.64 -6.86
CA LEU A 143 6.51 4.61 -5.84
C LEU A 143 6.95 5.14 -4.47
N ALA A 144 8.08 5.86 -4.42
CA ALA A 144 8.57 6.46 -3.17
C ALA A 144 7.60 7.50 -2.60
N LEU A 145 6.98 8.31 -3.48
CA LEU A 145 5.93 9.25 -3.08
C LEU A 145 4.71 8.52 -2.49
N LEU A 146 4.24 7.47 -3.17
CA LEU A 146 3.08 6.68 -2.75
C LEU A 146 3.32 6.00 -1.40
N GLU A 147 4.46 5.35 -1.22
CA GLU A 147 4.83 4.70 0.06
C GLU A 147 4.87 5.73 1.20
N THR A 148 5.52 6.88 0.97
CA THR A 148 5.63 7.95 1.97
C THR A 148 4.26 8.54 2.30
N ALA A 149 3.43 8.80 1.29
CA ALA A 149 2.09 9.34 1.48
C ALA A 149 1.16 8.35 2.18
N ALA A 150 1.24 7.06 1.85
CA ALA A 150 0.49 6.00 2.51
C ALA A 150 0.87 5.92 3.99
N ILE A 151 2.17 5.91 4.31
CA ILE A 151 2.68 5.92 5.69
C ILE A 151 2.17 7.15 6.46
N SER A 152 2.28 8.34 5.86
CA SER A 152 1.82 9.60 6.46
C SER A 152 0.32 9.57 6.76
N GLN A 153 -0.49 9.07 5.83
CA GLN A 153 -1.94 8.91 5.96
C GLN A 153 -2.34 7.89 7.04
N VAL A 154 -1.69 6.72 7.09
CA VAL A 154 -2.03 5.69 8.09
C VAL A 154 -1.53 6.07 9.48
N ARG A 155 -0.35 6.69 9.62
CA ARG A 155 0.11 7.22 10.91
C ARG A 155 -0.69 8.45 11.33
N GLY A 156 -1.23 9.18 10.36
CA GLY A 156 -1.84 10.48 10.57
C GLY A 156 -0.84 11.42 11.23
N ASP A 157 0.30 11.66 10.60
CA ASP A 157 1.31 12.60 11.11
C ASP A 157 0.84 14.07 11.02
N ASP A 158 1.68 15.00 11.45
CA ASP A 158 1.34 16.43 11.49
C ASP A 158 1.03 17.01 10.10
N VAL A 159 1.70 16.53 9.05
CA VAL A 159 1.45 16.98 7.67
C VAL A 159 0.06 16.52 7.22
N TYR A 160 -0.27 15.25 7.45
CA TYR A 160 -1.59 14.71 7.12
C TYR A 160 -2.71 15.39 7.93
N ARG A 161 -2.51 15.55 9.25
CA ARG A 161 -3.52 16.17 10.15
C ARG A 161 -3.76 17.64 9.84
N SER A 162 -2.71 18.41 9.56
CA SER A 162 -2.83 19.84 9.28
C SER A 162 -3.55 20.14 7.97
N LEU A 163 -3.34 19.32 6.93
CA LEU A 163 -4.01 19.47 5.64
C LEU A 163 -5.42 18.86 5.64
N GLY A 164 -5.63 17.81 6.44
CA GLY A 164 -6.80 16.96 6.36
C GLY A 164 -6.81 16.08 5.11
N HIS A 165 -7.58 14.99 5.16
CA HIS A 165 -7.58 13.94 4.14
C HIS A 165 -7.71 14.47 2.70
N ARG A 166 -8.74 15.28 2.42
CA ARG A 166 -9.03 15.76 1.06
C ARG A 166 -7.90 16.61 0.47
N SER A 167 -7.35 17.54 1.27
CA SER A 167 -6.29 18.42 0.79
C SER A 167 -4.98 17.66 0.62
N PHE A 168 -4.64 16.79 1.58
CA PHE A 168 -3.45 15.96 1.52
C PHE A 168 -3.42 15.11 0.24
N VAL A 169 -4.47 14.34 0.00
CA VAL A 169 -4.57 13.46 -1.18
C VAL A 169 -4.48 14.28 -2.47
N ARG A 170 -5.12 15.45 -2.54
CA ARG A 170 -5.04 16.33 -3.71
C ARG A 170 -3.63 16.87 -3.95
N GLU A 171 -2.92 17.33 -2.92
CA GLU A 171 -1.56 17.85 -3.10
C GLU A 171 -0.57 16.75 -3.48
N VAL A 172 -0.75 15.52 -2.96
CA VAL A 172 0.04 14.36 -3.40
C VAL A 172 -0.23 14.04 -4.88
N GLY A 173 -1.49 14.05 -5.31
CA GLY A 173 -1.85 13.88 -6.73
C GLY A 173 -1.19 14.93 -7.63
N ARG A 174 -1.18 16.20 -7.24
CA ARG A 174 -0.49 17.27 -7.98
C ARG A 174 1.02 17.07 -8.03
N LEU A 175 1.65 16.62 -6.94
CA LEU A 175 3.06 16.30 -6.94
C LEU A 175 3.36 15.13 -7.88
N ALA A 176 2.52 14.09 -7.89
CA ALA A 176 2.67 12.96 -8.80
C ALA A 176 2.62 13.40 -10.27
N GLY A 177 1.68 14.28 -10.64
CA GLY A 177 1.62 14.86 -11.99
C GLY A 177 2.94 15.54 -12.39
N ARG A 178 3.51 16.36 -11.50
CA ARG A 178 4.80 17.05 -11.74
C ARG A 178 6.01 16.11 -11.78
N ILE A 179 5.97 14.99 -11.04
CA ILE A 179 7.01 13.96 -11.12
C ILE A 179 6.95 13.25 -12.47
N ALA A 180 5.74 12.93 -12.94
CA ALA A 180 5.55 12.23 -14.21
C ALA A 180 5.83 13.10 -15.43
N ASP A 181 5.51 14.39 -15.35
CA ASP A 181 5.79 15.36 -16.39
C ASP A 181 6.22 16.71 -15.79
N PRO A 182 7.53 16.93 -15.59
CA PRO A 182 8.05 18.19 -15.07
C PRO A 182 7.80 19.39 -15.98
N ALA A 183 7.52 19.17 -17.28
CA ALA A 183 7.33 20.23 -18.25
C ALA A 183 5.88 20.74 -18.34
N ALA A 184 4.93 20.05 -17.68
CA ALA A 184 3.51 20.41 -17.65
C ALA A 184 3.14 21.48 -16.58
N GLY A 185 4.13 22.03 -15.86
CA GLY A 185 3.95 22.93 -14.72
C GLY A 185 4.23 24.41 -14.99
#